data_AF-A0A1H8IPF6-F1
#
_entry.id   AF-A0A1H8IPF6-F1
#
_cell.length_a   1.000
_cell.length_b   1.000
_cell.length_c   1.000
_cell.angle_alpha   90.00
_cell.angle_beta   90.00
_cell.angle_gamma   90.00
#
_symmetry.space_group_name_H-M   'P 1'
#
loop_
_entity.id
_entity.type
_entity.pdbx_description
1 polymer ?
#
loop_
_entity_poly.entity_id
_entity_poly.type
_entity_poly.pdbx_seq_one_letter_code
_entity_poly.pdbx_strand_id
1 'polypeptide(L)'
;MWFREIAKSEEPGKEELKMFVKNIRDFLGYVLEHKNHFSFLWEESPELYDLAWETFRYDIAKGAGLDLDNAIEGIPQPVLRQHGLLGRPLRFKFRVLNSIAEQWDKIKDQFSIREWFKKIIDAIDAILDSLIDATNGVGGLIKEFKDALSALVPISPNTGSMQSPR
;
A
#
# COMPACT_ATOMS: atom_id res chain seq x y z
N MET A 1 -5.92 5.10 11.86
CA MET A 1 -4.95 5.40 10.79
C MET A 1 -3.91 4.30 10.75
N TRP A 2 -3.83 3.54 9.65
CA TRP A 2 -3.04 2.30 9.55
C TRP A 2 -1.56 2.46 9.91
N PHE A 3 -0.94 3.60 9.56
CA PHE A 3 0.52 3.77 9.66
C PHE A 3 0.97 4.69 10.81
N ARG A 4 0.08 5.06 11.72
CA ARG A 4 0.36 6.05 12.77
C ARG A 4 1.41 5.58 13.76
N GLU A 5 1.35 4.33 14.20
CA GLU A 5 2.28 3.83 15.23
C GLU A 5 3.71 3.72 14.70
N ILE A 6 3.90 3.18 13.49
CA ILE A 6 5.23 3.06 12.88
C ILE A 6 5.86 4.43 12.56
N ALA A 7 5.05 5.46 12.28
CA ALA A 7 5.54 6.81 12.00
C ALA A 7 6.05 7.56 13.24
N LYS A 8 5.68 7.10 14.44
CA LYS A 8 6.17 7.64 15.72
C LYS A 8 7.56 7.11 16.10
N SER A 9 8.00 6.00 15.50
CA SER A 9 9.29 5.40 15.83
C SER A 9 10.44 6.31 15.44
N GLU A 10 11.30 6.63 16.40
CA GLU A 10 12.46 7.50 16.20
C GLU A 10 13.63 6.76 15.51
N GLU A 11 13.72 5.45 15.75
CA GLU A 11 14.73 4.54 15.23
C GLU A 11 14.08 3.24 14.69
N PRO A 12 13.31 3.32 13.60
CA PRO A 12 12.57 2.17 13.11
C PRO A 12 13.50 1.06 12.61
N GLY A 13 13.06 -0.18 12.84
CA GLY A 13 13.77 -1.40 12.45
C GLY A 13 12.85 -2.54 12.06
N LYS A 14 13.28 -3.78 12.34
CA LYS A 14 12.56 -5.00 11.94
C LYS A 14 11.13 -5.07 12.47
N GLU A 15 10.92 -4.65 13.72
CA GLU A 15 9.59 -4.65 14.33
C GLU A 15 8.64 -3.70 13.60
N GLU A 16 9.08 -2.47 13.28
CA GLU A 16 8.26 -1.55 12.50
C GLU A 16 8.05 -2.02 11.06
N LEU A 17 8.99 -2.76 10.46
CA LEU A 17 8.80 -3.38 9.15
C LEU A 17 7.71 -4.47 9.18
N LYS A 18 7.71 -5.33 10.20
CA LYS A 18 6.62 -6.31 10.42
C LYS A 18 5.28 -5.62 10.64
N MET A 19 5.27 -4.58 11.48
CA MET A 19 4.07 -3.77 11.67
C MET A 19 3.63 -3.13 10.35
N PHE A 20 4.55 -2.65 9.51
CA PHE A 20 4.24 -2.12 8.19
C PHE A 20 3.57 -3.17 7.28
N VAL A 21 4.09 -4.40 7.21
CA VAL A 21 3.49 -5.49 6.42
C VAL A 21 2.10 -5.86 6.94
N LYS A 22 1.93 -5.94 8.26
CA LYS A 22 0.61 -6.09 8.87
C LYS A 22 -0.33 -4.94 8.49
N ASN A 23 0.13 -3.69 8.58
CA ASN A 23 -0.68 -2.51 8.26
C ASN A 23 -1.07 -2.46 6.78
N ILE A 24 -0.23 -2.95 5.85
CA ILE A 24 -0.60 -3.11 4.44
C ILE A 24 -1.77 -4.09 4.33
N ARG A 25 -1.68 -5.27 4.97
CA ARG A 25 -2.78 -6.25 4.93
C ARG A 25 -4.06 -5.67 5.51
N ASP A 26 -3.98 -5.00 6.65
CA ASP A 26 -5.14 -4.36 7.28
C ASP A 26 -5.74 -3.26 6.38
N PHE A 27 -4.90 -2.50 5.67
CA PHE A 27 -5.35 -1.50 4.69
C PHE A 27 -6.02 -2.13 3.48
N LEU A 28 -5.42 -3.15 2.86
CA LEU A 28 -5.99 -3.86 1.71
C LEU A 28 -7.30 -4.55 2.08
N GLY A 29 -7.36 -5.16 3.26
CA GLY A 29 -8.60 -5.72 3.81
C GLY A 29 -9.68 -4.65 3.95
N TYR A 30 -9.33 -3.48 4.53
CA TYR A 30 -10.26 -2.36 4.66
C TYR A 30 -10.80 -1.87 3.30
N VAL A 31 -9.94 -1.76 2.28
CA VAL A 31 -10.33 -1.34 0.92
C VAL A 31 -11.41 -2.25 0.35
N LEU A 32 -11.26 -3.56 0.55
CA LEU A 32 -12.21 -4.55 0.06
C LEU A 32 -13.48 -4.59 0.92
N GLU A 33 -13.37 -4.49 2.26
CA GLU A 33 -14.53 -4.45 3.17
C GLU A 33 -15.44 -3.24 2.92
N HIS A 34 -14.85 -2.09 2.59
CA HIS A 34 -15.56 -0.82 2.43
C HIS A 34 -15.88 -0.55 0.96
N LYS A 35 -16.48 -1.55 0.29
CA LYS A 35 -16.84 -1.52 -1.14
C LYS A 35 -17.51 -0.22 -1.58
N ASN A 36 -18.32 0.42 -0.73
CA ASN A 36 -18.99 1.68 -1.06
C ASN A 36 -18.02 2.86 -1.26
N HIS A 37 -16.96 2.97 -0.44
CA HIS A 37 -15.96 4.03 -0.61
C HIS A 37 -15.00 3.74 -1.78
N PHE A 38 -14.84 2.46 -2.11
CA PHE A 38 -13.93 1.99 -3.16
C PHE A 38 -14.68 1.39 -4.35
N SER A 39 -15.92 1.83 -4.59
CA SER A 39 -16.78 1.28 -5.65
C SER A 39 -16.15 1.45 -7.03
N PHE A 40 -15.35 2.51 -7.19
CA PHE A 40 -14.63 2.84 -8.42
C PHE A 40 -13.64 1.78 -8.90
N LEU A 41 -13.21 0.86 -8.03
CA LEU A 41 -12.36 -0.27 -8.42
C LEU A 41 -13.15 -1.34 -9.20
N TRP A 42 -14.48 -1.34 -9.07
CA TRP A 42 -15.36 -2.42 -9.54
C TRP A 42 -16.41 -1.92 -10.54
N GLU A 43 -16.41 -0.63 -10.88
CA GLU A 43 -17.41 -0.01 -11.76
C GLU A 43 -17.48 -0.71 -13.13
N GLU A 44 -16.32 -1.01 -13.72
CA GLU A 44 -16.21 -1.61 -15.07
C GLU A 44 -16.22 -3.15 -15.06
N SER A 45 -15.92 -3.78 -13.91
CA SER A 45 -15.82 -5.24 -13.78
C SER A 45 -16.21 -5.70 -12.37
N PRO A 46 -17.51 -5.69 -12.02
CA PRO A 46 -17.99 -5.97 -10.67
C PRO A 46 -17.61 -7.36 -10.14
N GLU A 47 -17.45 -8.34 -11.04
CA GLU A 47 -17.06 -9.72 -10.74
C GLU A 47 -15.64 -9.84 -10.18
N LEU A 48 -14.75 -8.88 -10.47
CA LEU A 48 -13.39 -8.88 -9.92
C LEU A 48 -13.37 -8.67 -8.41
N TYR A 49 -14.44 -8.13 -7.83
CA TYR A 49 -14.54 -7.92 -6.39
C TYR A 49 -14.43 -9.23 -5.61
N ASP A 50 -15.23 -10.24 -6.00
CA ASP A 50 -15.26 -11.52 -5.29
C ASP A 50 -13.94 -12.27 -5.45
N LEU A 51 -13.34 -12.21 -6.65
CA LEU A 51 -12.02 -12.77 -6.92
C LEU A 51 -10.94 -12.07 -6.09
N ALA A 52 -10.92 -10.73 -6.05
CA ALA A 52 -9.97 -9.98 -5.24
C ALA A 52 -10.10 -10.31 -3.75
N TRP A 53 -11.32 -10.49 -3.26
CA TRP A 53 -11.59 -10.87 -1.87
C TRP A 53 -11.19 -12.32 -1.55
N GLU A 54 -11.33 -13.24 -2.50
CA GLU A 54 -10.82 -14.61 -2.39
C GLU A 54 -9.29 -14.63 -2.35
N THR A 55 -8.64 -14.01 -3.35
CA THR A 55 -7.17 -13.89 -3.44
C THR A 55 -6.59 -13.24 -2.19
N PHE A 56 -7.20 -12.15 -1.71
CA PHE A 56 -6.75 -11.50 -0.48
C PHE A 56 -6.81 -12.45 0.72
N ARG A 57 -7.91 -13.17 0.91
CA ARG A 57 -8.12 -14.02 2.10
C ARG A 57 -7.19 -15.24 2.13
N TYR A 58 -6.98 -15.88 0.99
CA TYR A 58 -6.20 -17.12 0.94
C TYR A 58 -4.72 -16.88 0.66
N ASP A 59 -4.40 -15.99 -0.27
CA ASP A 59 -3.04 -15.85 -0.76
C ASP A 59 -2.27 -14.70 -0.10
N ILE A 60 -2.95 -13.60 0.28
CA ILE A 60 -2.30 -12.42 0.86
C ILE A 60 -2.30 -12.45 2.39
N ALA A 61 -3.49 -12.49 2.99
CA ALA A 61 -3.66 -12.36 4.44
C ALA A 61 -3.07 -13.54 5.21
N LYS A 62 -3.28 -14.75 4.67
CA LYS A 62 -2.83 -16.04 5.25
C LYS A 62 -1.60 -16.64 4.57
N GLY A 63 -1.19 -16.12 3.42
CA GLY A 63 -0.03 -16.60 2.67
C GLY A 63 1.11 -15.58 2.71
N ALA A 64 1.32 -14.91 1.59
CA ALA A 64 2.49 -14.07 1.31
C ALA A 64 2.79 -13.00 2.38
N GLY A 65 1.77 -12.46 3.05
CA GLY A 65 1.96 -11.52 4.15
C GLY A 65 2.60 -12.13 5.39
N LEU A 66 2.26 -13.37 5.73
CA LEU A 66 2.90 -14.09 6.84
C LEU A 66 4.31 -14.55 6.46
N ASP A 67 4.50 -14.98 5.20
CA ASP A 67 5.81 -15.36 4.70
C ASP A 67 6.80 -14.19 4.76
N LEU A 68 6.34 -12.99 4.36
CA LEU A 68 7.15 -11.78 4.44
C LEU A 68 7.46 -11.38 5.89
N ASP A 69 6.48 -11.44 6.80
CA ASP A 69 6.69 -11.18 8.23
C ASP A 69 7.81 -12.07 8.81
N ASN A 70 7.82 -13.35 8.45
CA ASN A 70 8.82 -14.32 8.89
C ASN A 70 10.19 -14.05 8.25
N ALA A 71 10.22 -13.71 6.96
CA ALA A 71 11.47 -13.44 6.24
C ALA A 71 12.21 -12.20 6.78
N ILE A 72 11.50 -11.20 7.30
CA ILE A 72 12.09 -9.98 7.90
C ILE A 72 13.11 -10.32 9.00
N GLU A 73 12.82 -11.34 9.80
CA GLU A 73 13.72 -11.77 10.88
C GLU A 73 15.09 -12.23 10.36
N GLY A 74 15.10 -12.87 9.19
CA GLY A 74 16.30 -13.37 8.55
C GLY A 74 17.18 -12.29 7.92
N ILE A 75 16.69 -11.06 7.72
CA ILE A 75 17.44 -10.05 6.97
C ILE A 75 18.64 -9.54 7.80
N PRO A 76 19.88 -9.63 7.29
CA PRO A 76 21.03 -9.05 7.96
C PRO A 76 20.94 -7.52 8.05
N GLN A 77 21.39 -6.93 9.16
CA GLN A 77 21.37 -5.48 9.35
C GLN A 77 22.09 -4.67 8.23
N PRO A 78 23.24 -5.14 7.68
CA PRO A 78 23.87 -4.46 6.54
C PRO A 78 22.97 -4.39 5.30
N VAL A 79 22.20 -5.45 5.02
CA VAL A 79 21.23 -5.49 3.92
C VAL A 79 20.11 -4.48 4.18
N LEU A 80 19.53 -4.49 5.38
CA LEU A 80 18.49 -3.51 5.73
C LEU A 80 18.99 -2.06 5.58
N ARG A 81 20.25 -1.79 5.96
CA ARG A 81 20.86 -0.45 5.78
C ARG A 81 21.00 -0.09 4.31
N GLN A 82 21.47 -1.01 3.47
CA GLN A 82 21.65 -0.81 2.03
C GLN A 82 20.33 -0.46 1.34
N HIS A 83 19.23 -1.10 1.74
CA HIS A 83 17.88 -0.85 1.19
C HIS A 83 17.16 0.34 1.86
N GLY A 84 17.82 1.06 2.79
CA GLY A 84 17.22 2.18 3.51
C GLY A 84 16.06 1.78 4.43
N LEU A 85 16.07 0.56 4.93
CA LEU A 85 15.06 -0.06 5.79
C LEU A 85 15.45 -0.01 7.28
N LEU A 86 16.27 0.97 7.69
CA LEU A 86 16.60 1.25 9.09
C LEU A 86 16.73 2.75 9.33
N GLY A 87 16.48 3.18 10.56
CA GLY A 87 16.84 4.51 11.05
C GLY A 87 16.20 5.66 10.27
N ARG A 88 16.96 6.72 10.00
CA ARG A 88 16.43 7.98 9.42
C ARG A 88 15.74 7.80 8.05
N PRO A 89 16.30 7.05 7.07
CA PRO A 89 15.62 6.83 5.79
C PRO A 89 14.25 6.16 5.95
N LEU A 90 14.18 5.07 6.71
CA LEU A 90 12.92 4.36 6.94
C LEU A 90 11.90 5.24 7.69
N ARG A 91 12.37 5.97 8.72
CA ARG A 91 11.53 6.93 9.46
C ARG A 91 10.91 7.98 8.55
N PHE A 92 11.68 8.53 7.61
CA PHE A 92 11.16 9.47 6.63
C PHE A 92 10.07 8.84 5.77
N LYS A 93 10.30 7.63 5.23
CA LYS A 93 9.30 6.90 4.43
C LYS A 93 8.00 6.65 5.22
N PHE A 94 8.08 6.22 6.48
CA PHE A 94 6.90 6.02 7.33
C PHE A 94 6.15 7.32 7.63
N ARG A 95 6.84 8.44 7.82
CA ARG A 95 6.20 9.75 8.03
C ARG A 95 5.49 10.25 6.78
N VAL A 96 6.07 10.06 5.60
CA VAL A 96 5.42 10.37 4.32
C VAL A 96 4.17 9.51 4.15
N LEU A 97 4.29 8.20 4.35
CA LEU A 97 3.16 7.27 4.26
C LEU A 97 2.03 7.64 5.23
N ASN A 98 2.34 7.94 6.50
CA ASN A 98 1.33 8.36 7.46
C ASN A 98 0.70 9.70 7.10
N SER A 99 1.47 10.67 6.61
CA SER A 99 0.94 11.97 6.16
C SER A 99 -0.09 11.82 5.03
N ILE A 100 0.14 10.88 4.11
CA ILE A 100 -0.83 10.55 3.05
C ILE A 100 -2.04 9.83 3.65
N ALA A 101 -1.83 8.83 4.49
CA ALA A 101 -2.91 8.10 5.14
C ALA A 101 -3.82 9.04 5.96
N GLU A 102 -3.25 10.05 6.63
CA GLU A 102 -3.98 11.02 7.44
C GLU A 102 -4.93 11.92 6.66
N GLN A 103 -4.81 11.96 5.33
CA GLN A 103 -5.75 12.68 4.49
C GLN A 103 -7.10 11.97 4.39
N TRP A 104 -7.17 10.66 4.68
CA TRP A 104 -8.38 9.83 4.58
C TRP A 104 -9.61 10.47 5.24
N ASP A 105 -9.47 10.92 6.50
CA ASP A 105 -10.58 11.49 7.27
C ASP A 105 -11.18 12.74 6.62
N LYS A 106 -10.39 13.45 5.81
CA LYS A 106 -10.83 14.67 5.11
C LYS A 106 -11.47 14.38 3.76
N ILE A 107 -11.18 13.23 3.14
CA ILE A 107 -11.50 12.95 1.74
C ILE A 107 -12.43 11.75 1.54
N LYS A 108 -12.66 10.93 2.57
CA LYS A 108 -13.41 9.66 2.45
C LYS A 108 -14.84 9.78 1.90
N ASP A 109 -15.38 11.00 1.90
CA ASP A 109 -16.71 11.33 1.38
C ASP A 109 -16.63 12.17 0.09
N GLN A 110 -15.47 12.22 -0.57
CA GLN A 110 -15.19 13.08 -1.74
C GLN A 110 -14.71 12.26 -2.96
N PHE A 111 -14.87 12.81 -4.16
CA PHE A 111 -14.36 12.18 -5.40
C PHE A 111 -12.82 12.01 -5.44
N SER A 112 -12.09 12.75 -4.59
CA SER A 112 -10.62 12.69 -4.50
C SER A 112 -10.06 11.40 -3.91
N ILE A 113 -10.91 10.45 -3.48
CA ILE A 113 -10.48 9.14 -2.96
C ILE A 113 -9.65 8.39 -4.00
N ARG A 114 -9.96 8.50 -5.30
CA ARG A 114 -9.22 7.81 -6.39
C ARG A 114 -7.75 8.23 -6.42
N GLU A 115 -7.51 9.54 -6.37
CA GLU A 115 -6.14 10.09 -6.37
C GLU A 115 -5.40 9.77 -5.09
N TRP A 116 -6.09 9.84 -3.95
CA TRP A 116 -5.50 9.45 -2.68
C TRP A 116 -5.14 7.97 -2.64
N PHE A 117 -6.02 7.10 -3.15
CA PHE A 117 -5.78 5.67 -3.21
C PHE A 117 -4.53 5.37 -4.04
N LYS A 118 -4.37 5.98 -5.21
CA LYS A 118 -3.12 5.89 -5.99
C LYS A 118 -1.90 6.35 -5.17
N LYS A 119 -1.97 7.54 -4.56
CA LYS A 119 -0.86 8.10 -3.76
C LYS A 119 -0.45 7.19 -2.59
N ILE A 120 -1.41 6.58 -1.89
CA ILE A 120 -1.09 5.70 -0.76
C ILE A 120 -0.53 4.36 -1.24
N ILE A 121 -1.02 3.82 -2.36
CA ILE A 121 -0.48 2.62 -3.00
C ILE A 121 0.97 2.85 -3.46
N ASP A 122 1.28 3.97 -4.11
CA ASP A 122 2.64 4.32 -4.55
C ASP A 122 3.59 4.49 -3.37
N ALA A 123 3.12 5.11 -2.27
CA ALA A 123 3.91 5.28 -1.06
C ALA A 123 4.18 3.94 -0.35
N ILE A 124 3.23 3.01 -0.37
CA ILE A 124 3.41 1.63 0.09
C ILE A 124 4.48 0.95 -0.76
N ASP A 125 4.40 1.08 -2.08
CA ASP A 125 5.30 0.42 -3.04
C ASP A 125 6.77 0.80 -2.81
N ALA A 126 7.05 2.08 -2.60
CA ALA A 126 8.41 2.58 -2.38
C ALA A 126 9.12 1.98 -1.13
N ILE A 127 8.37 1.43 -0.17
CA ILE A 127 8.90 0.69 0.98
C ILE A 127 8.87 -0.81 0.69
N LEU A 128 7.76 -1.31 0.14
CA LEU A 128 7.54 -2.73 -0.12
C LEU A 128 8.56 -3.30 -1.10
N ASP A 129 8.90 -2.58 -2.18
CA ASP A 129 9.92 -3.00 -3.15
C ASP A 129 11.29 -3.17 -2.50
N SER A 130 11.71 -2.19 -1.72
CA SER A 130 12.98 -2.27 -0.98
C SER A 130 13.01 -3.48 -0.05
N LEU A 131 11.86 -3.84 0.54
CA LEU A 131 11.73 -4.96 1.46
C LEU A 131 11.68 -6.32 0.77
N ILE A 132 10.98 -6.42 -0.36
CA ILE A 132 10.95 -7.61 -1.21
C ILE A 132 12.35 -7.90 -1.73
N ASP A 133 13.07 -6.90 -2.22
CA ASP A 133 14.46 -7.05 -2.67
C ASP A 133 15.35 -7.55 -1.52
N ALA A 134 15.22 -6.96 -0.32
CA ALA A 134 16.00 -7.34 0.85
C ALA A 134 15.71 -8.77 1.36
N THR A 135 14.57 -9.36 0.98
CA THR A 135 14.17 -10.73 1.33
C THR A 135 14.35 -11.71 0.17
N ASN A 136 15.03 -11.31 -0.92
CA ASN A 136 15.18 -12.11 -2.14
C ASN A 136 13.85 -12.53 -2.76
N GLY A 137 12.88 -11.63 -2.82
CA GLY A 137 11.61 -11.81 -3.53
C GLY A 137 10.44 -12.29 -2.68
N VAL A 138 10.64 -12.57 -1.38
CA VAL A 138 9.52 -12.93 -0.50
C VAL A 138 8.54 -11.76 -0.41
N GLY A 139 7.24 -12.05 -0.47
CA GLY A 139 6.19 -11.03 -0.46
C GLY A 139 5.86 -10.43 -1.82
N GLY A 140 6.48 -10.90 -2.92
CA GLY A 140 6.15 -10.47 -4.29
C GLY A 140 4.65 -10.51 -4.61
N LEU A 141 3.92 -11.51 -4.11
CA LEU A 141 2.49 -11.61 -4.34
C LEU A 141 1.68 -10.46 -3.72
N ILE A 142 2.14 -9.87 -2.60
CA ILE A 142 1.51 -8.68 -2.00
C ILE A 142 1.63 -7.49 -2.96
N LYS A 143 2.80 -7.33 -3.58
CA LYS A 143 3.04 -6.30 -4.60
C LYS A 143 2.10 -6.50 -5.79
N GLU A 144 2.08 -7.69 -6.38
CA GLU A 144 1.27 -7.99 -7.56
C GLU A 144 -0.23 -7.76 -7.30
N PHE A 145 -0.73 -8.19 -6.13
CA PHE A 145 -2.13 -7.96 -5.76
C PHE A 145 -2.45 -6.46 -5.61
N LYS A 146 -1.57 -5.72 -4.94
CA LYS A 146 -1.70 -4.27 -4.75
C LYS A 146 -1.62 -3.52 -6.10
N ASP A 147 -0.73 -3.93 -7.00
CA ASP A 147 -0.60 -3.35 -8.34
C ASP A 147 -1.83 -3.63 -9.20
N ALA A 148 -2.40 -4.84 -9.11
CA ALA A 148 -3.66 -5.19 -9.77
C ALA A 148 -4.82 -4.28 -9.30
N LEU A 149 -4.94 -4.03 -7.99
CA LEU A 149 -5.92 -3.06 -7.47
C LEU A 149 -5.67 -1.63 -7.96
N SER A 150 -4.41 -1.20 -8.02
CA SER A 150 -4.04 0.13 -8.53
C SER A 150 -4.42 0.30 -10.01
N ALA A 151 -4.26 -0.76 -10.81
CA ALA A 151 -4.58 -0.77 -12.23
C ALA A 151 -6.09 -0.62 -12.50
N LEU A 152 -6.95 -1.02 -11.55
CA LEU A 152 -8.40 -0.83 -11.64
C LEU A 152 -8.84 0.62 -11.42
N VAL A 153 -7.97 1.51 -10.94
CA VAL A 153 -8.32 2.92 -10.72
C VAL A 153 -8.46 3.63 -12.07
N PRO A 154 -9.67 4.10 -12.44
CA PRO A 154 -9.90 4.71 -13.75
C PRO A 154 -8.96 5.89 -13.99
N ILE A 155 -8.49 6.04 -15.23
CA ILE A 155 -7.74 7.22 -15.64
C ILE A 155 -8.77 8.35 -15.78
N SER A 156 -8.70 9.36 -14.92
CA SER A 156 -9.53 10.56 -15.09
C SER A 156 -9.27 11.12 -16.49
N PRO A 157 -10.29 11.32 -17.33
CA PRO A 157 -10.11 11.94 -18.62
C PRO A 157 -9.50 13.32 -18.38
N ASN A 158 -8.33 13.54 -18.98
CA ASN A 158 -7.67 14.83 -18.99
C ASN A 158 -8.65 15.80 -19.67
N THR A 159 -9.37 16.61 -18.90
CA THR A 159 -10.23 17.66 -19.44
C THR A 159 -9.33 18.74 -20.01
N GLY A 160 -8.74 18.44 -21.17
CA GLY A 160 -8.11 19.42 -22.03
C GLY A 160 -9.17 20.41 -22.43
N SER A 161 -9.18 21.55 -21.76
CA SER A 161 -9.90 22.72 -22.21
C SER A 161 -9.37 23.09 -23.59
N MET A 162 -10.08 22.66 -24.65
CA MET A 162 -10.00 23.32 -25.94
C MET A 162 -10.49 24.75 -25.73
N GLN A 163 -9.57 25.68 -25.49
CA GLN A 163 -9.83 27.08 -25.75
C GLN A 163 -9.90 27.22 -27.27
N SER A 164 -11.10 27.44 -27.80
CA SER A 164 -11.29 27.83 -29.19
C SER A 164 -10.55 29.17 -29.44
N PRO A 165 -9.76 29.27 -30.52
CA PRO A 165 -9.12 30.53 -30.87
C PRO A 165 -10.19 31.54 -31.28
N ARG A 166 -10.04 32.78 -30.82
CA ARG A 166 -10.75 33.94 -31.36
C ARG A 166 -10.05 34.44 -32.61
#